data_AF-A0A2W6BV44-F1
#
_entry.id   AF-A0A2W6BV44-F1
#
_cell.length_a   1.000
_cell.length_b   1.000
_cell.length_c   1.000
_cell.angle_alpha   90.00
_cell.angle_beta   90.00
_cell.angle_gamma   90.00
#
_symmetry.space_group_name_H-M   'P 1'
#
loop_
_entity.id
_entity.type
_entity.pdbx_description
1 polymer ?
#
loop_
_entity_poly.entity_id
_entity_poly.type
_entity_poly.pdbx_seq_one_letter_code
_entity_poly.pdbx_strand_id
1 'polypeptide(L)' 'MPVDQVVASELSPGDVVRVDDPQAHRVERILIADGQVVLELRPVGLAAPDPVRVRLPAGRLIDRLGTSHD' A
#
# COMPACT_ATOMS: atom_id res chain seq x y z
N MET A 1 -1.07 -15.79 6.85
CA MET A 1 -1.95 -14.71 7.31
C MET A 1 -3.08 -14.58 6.30
N PRO A 2 -4.33 -14.32 6.72
CA PRO A 2 -5.40 -14.00 5.78
C PRO A 2 -4.99 -12.76 4.97
N VAL A 3 -5.20 -12.81 3.66
CA VAL A 3 -5.03 -11.68 2.76
C VAL A 3 -6.43 -11.14 2.49
N ASP A 4 -6.65 -9.87 2.82
CA ASP A 4 -7.91 -9.19 2.55
C ASP A 4 -7.76 -8.36 1.28
N GLN A 5 -8.70 -8.48 0.35
CA GLN A 5 -8.75 -7.58 -0.81
C GLN A 5 -9.53 -6.32 -0.45
N VAL A 6 -8.84 -5.18 -0.48
CA VAL A 6 -9.42 -3.87 -0.15
C VAL A 6 -9.28 -2.93 -1.34
N VAL A 7 -10.17 -1.96 -1.46
CA VAL A 7 -10.02 -0.93 -2.50
C VAL A 7 -8.93 0.06 -2.10
N ALA A 8 -8.18 0.58 -3.08
CA ALA A 8 -7.04 1.46 -2.85
C ALA A 8 -7.40 2.72 -2.03
N SER A 9 -8.63 3.24 -2.17
CA SER A 9 -9.12 4.38 -1.38
C SER A 9 -9.43 4.07 0.09
N GLU A 10 -9.50 2.80 0.48
CA GLU A 10 -9.74 2.35 1.86
C GLU A 10 -8.43 2.03 2.61
N LEU A 11 -7.28 2.22 1.95
CA LEU A 11 -5.98 2.06 2.58
C LEU A 11 -5.74 3.16 3.63
N SER A 12 -4.91 2.83 4.61
CA SER A 12 -4.46 3.72 5.68
C SER A 12 -2.94 3.65 5.81
N PRO A 13 -2.26 4.75 6.22
CA PRO A 13 -0.86 4.67 6.63
C PRO A 13 -0.66 3.58 7.69
N GLY A 14 0.40 2.78 7.53
CA GLY A 14 0.68 1.60 8.35
C GLY A 14 0.17 0.28 7.77
N ASP A 15 -0.75 0.30 6.80
CA ASP A 15 -1.17 -0.93 6.10
C ASP A 15 0.02 -1.58 5.40
N VAL A 16 0.09 -2.91 5.45
CA VAL A 16 1.04 -3.69 4.67
C VAL A 16 0.30 -4.29 3.48
N VAL A 17 0.77 -4.00 2.27
CA VAL A 17 0.10 -4.33 1.01
C VAL A 17 1.05 -4.98 0.00
N ARG A 18 0.47 -5.66 -0.99
CA ARG A 18 1.12 -6.02 -2.25
C ARG A 18 0.40 -5.36 -3.42
N VAL A 19 1.15 -4.66 -4.26
CA VAL A 19 0.63 -3.95 -5.43
C VAL A 19 1.35 -4.48 -6.66
N ASP A 20 0.73 -5.42 -7.36
CA ASP A 20 1.19 -6.04 -8.61
C ASP A 20 2.59 -6.73 -8.57
N ASP A 21 3.31 -6.63 -7.45
CA ASP A 21 4.64 -7.19 -7.18
C ASP A 21 4.60 -8.15 -5.98
N PRO A 22 5.40 -9.24 -5.97
CA PRO A 22 5.47 -10.16 -4.83
C PRO A 22 6.02 -9.52 -3.53
N GLN A 23 6.74 -8.42 -3.62
CA GLN A 23 7.29 -7.68 -2.48
C GLN A 23 6.18 -6.99 -1.69
N ALA A 24 6.18 -7.22 -0.37
CA ALA A 24 5.29 -6.51 0.54
C ALA A 24 5.82 -5.11 0.84
N HIS A 25 4.91 -4.15 0.94
CA HIS A 25 5.20 -2.75 1.20
C HIS A 25 4.30 -2.20 2.30
N ARG A 26 4.86 -1.38 3.18
CA ARG A 26 4.11 -0.59 4.15
C ARG A 26 3.67 0.73 3.50
N VAL A 27 2.42 1.10 3.67
CA VAL A 27 1.89 2.39 3.25
C VAL A 27 2.38 3.47 4.21
N GLU A 28 3.14 4.44 3.71
CA GLU A 28 3.63 5.57 4.50
C GLU A 28 2.71 6.78 4.37
N ARG A 29 2.24 7.05 3.15
CA ARG A 29 1.39 8.21 2.83
C ARG A 29 0.39 7.88 1.73
N ILE A 30 -0.74 8.56 1.79
CA ILE A 30 -1.85 8.42 0.84
C ILE A 30 -2.29 9.81 0.40
N LEU A 31 -2.43 10.01 -0.91
CA LEU A 31 -2.96 11.21 -1.52
C LEU A 31 -4.08 10.81 -2.46
N ILE A 32 -5.29 11.34 -2.24
CA ILE A 32 -6.47 11.05 -3.06
C ILE A 32 -6.86 12.31 -3.81
N ALA A 33 -6.89 12.24 -5.14
CA ALA A 33 -7.30 13.34 -6.01
C ALA A 33 -7.91 12.80 -7.30
N ASP A 34 -9.02 13.37 -7.74
CA ASP A 34 -9.66 13.08 -9.04
C ASP A 34 -9.87 11.58 -9.32
N GLY A 35 -10.35 10.82 -8.34
CA GLY A 35 -10.59 9.37 -8.47
C GLY A 35 -9.31 8.53 -8.57
N GLN A 36 -8.16 9.12 -8.27
CA GLN A 36 -6.86 8.47 -8.23
C GLN A 36 -6.34 8.47 -6.79
N VAL A 37 -5.56 7.43 -6.48
CA VAL A 37 -4.85 7.28 -5.23
C VAL A 37 -3.36 7.21 -5.54
N VAL A 38 -2.59 8.07 -4.89
CA VAL A 38 -1.12 8.04 -4.90
C VAL A 38 -0.67 7.50 -3.55
N LEU A 39 0.04 6.38 -3.57
CA LEU A 39 0.59 5.75 -2.38
C LEU A 39 2.10 5.97 -2.36
N GLU A 40 2.63 6.40 -1.21
CA GLU A 40 4.04 6.30 -0.89
C GLU A 40 4.24 5.02 -0.08
N LEU A 41 5.04 4.11 -0.62
CA LEU A 41 5.18 2.73 -0.17
C LEU A 41 6.62 2.45 0.25
N ARG A 42 6.84 1.85 1.42
CA ARG A 42 8.16 1.42 1.87
C ARG A 42 8.25 -0.11 1.87
N PRO A 43 9.18 -0.73 1.13
CA PRO A 43 9.39 -2.17 1.18
C PRO A 43 9.60 -2.69 2.62
N VAL A 44 8.96 -3.81 2.96
CA VAL A 44 9.12 -4.47 4.26
C VAL A 44 10.25 -5.51 4.20
N GLY A 45 11.06 -5.61 5.25
CA GLY A 45 12.13 -6.63 5.36
C GLY A 45 13.46 -6.26 4.69
N LEU A 46 13.62 -5.01 4.23
CA LEU A 46 14.88 -4.50 3.71
C LEU A 46 15.48 -3.49 4.70
N ALA A 47 16.81 -3.45 4.82
CA ALA A 47 17.50 -2.70 5.87
C ALA A 47 17.50 -1.17 5.69
N ALA A 48 17.22 -0.66 4.48
CA ALA A 48 17.08 0.78 4.21
C ALA A 48 16.44 1.00 2.82
N PRO A 49 15.18 0.62 2.59
CA PRO A 49 14.60 0.74 1.27
C PRO A 49 14.12 2.17 1.02
N ASP A 50 14.42 2.68 -0.17
CA ASP A 50 13.83 3.91 -0.66
C ASP A 50 12.31 3.75 -0.81
N PRO A 51 11.52 4.77 -0.45
CA PRO A 51 10.09 4.74 -0.68
C PRO A 51 9.78 4.79 -2.19
N VAL A 52 8.85 3.95 -2.61
CA VAL A 52 8.34 3.89 -3.98
C VAL A 52 7.00 4.62 -4.04
N ARG A 53 6.74 5.36 -5.11
CA ARG A 53 5.44 5.99 -5.34
C ARG A 53 4.69 5.27 -6.43
N VAL A 54 3.46 4.88 -6.14
CA VAL A 54 2.57 4.24 -7.10
C VAL A 54 1.29 5.05 -7.22
N ARG A 55 0.76 5.12 -8.45
CA ARG A 55 -0.52 5.78 -8.75
C ARG A 55 -1.49 4.76 -9.29
N LEU A 56 -2.66 4.69 -8.67
CA LEU A 56 -3.67 3.68 -8.96
C LEU A 56 -5.06 4.34 -9.03
N PRO A 57 -6.02 3.75 -9.77
CA PRO A 57 -7.43 4.10 -9.65
C PRO A 57 -7.94 3.86 -8.22
N ALA A 58 -8.79 4.74 -7.70
CA ALA A 58 -9.32 4.62 -6.33
C ALA A 58 -10.07 3.30 -6.07
N GLY A 59 -10.76 2.76 -7.08
CA GLY A 59 -11.45 1.48 -7.00
C GLY A 59 -10.58 0.25 -7.27
N ARG A 60 -9.26 0.40 -7.44
CA ARG A 60 -8.35 -0.73 -7.65
C ARG A 60 -8.34 -1.61 -6.40
N LEU A 61 -8.55 -2.91 -6.56
CA LEU A 61 -8.37 -3.89 -5.49
C LEU A 61 -6.88 -4.15 -5.24
N ILE A 62 -6.51 -4.21 -3.96
CA ILE A 62 -5.16 -4.41 -3.46
C ILE A 62 -5.19 -5.47 -2.37
N ASP A 63 -4.19 -6.34 -2.36
CA ASP A 63 -4.02 -7.35 -1.31
C ASP A 63 -3.41 -6.68 -0.06
N ARG A 64 -4.21 -6.55 1.01
CA ARG A 64 -3.77 -6.14 2.34
C ARG A 64 -3.36 -7.38 3.15
N LEU A 65 -2.12 -7.37 3.62
CA LEU A 65 -1.50 -8.46 4.38
C LEU A 65 -1.64 -8.26 5.91
N GLY A 66 -1.99 -7.06 6.34
CA GLY A 66 -2.17 -6.69 7.74
C GLY A 66 -1.91 -5.20 7.99
N THR A 67 -1.85 -4.82 9.25
CA THR A 67 -1.43 -3.49 9.71
C THR A 67 -0.13 -3.61 10.50
N SER A 68 0.87 -2.82 10.16
CA SER A 68 2.08 -2.71 10.97
C SER A 68 1.85 -1.61 12.00
N HIS A 69 1.54 -1.99 13.24
CA HIS A 69 1.78 -1.09 14.38
C HIS A 69 3.29 -1.07 14.60
N ASP A 70 3.90 0.08 14.35
CA ASP A 70 5.23 0.39 14.90
C ASP A 70 5.09 0.70 16.40
#